data_AF-Q22708-F1
#
_entry.id   AF-Q22708-F1
#
_cell.length_a   1.000
_cell.length_b   1.000
_cell.length_c   1.000
_cell.angle_alpha   90.00
_cell.angle_beta   90.00
_cell.angle_gamma   90.00
#
_symmetry.space_group_name_H-M   'P 1'
#
loop_
_entity.id
_entity.type
_entity.pdbx_description
1 polymer ?
#
loop_
_entity_poly.entity_id
_entity_poly.type
_entity_poly.pdbx_seq_one_letter_code
_entity_poly.pdbx_strand_id
1 'polypeptide(L)'
;MNRQTSHPEQRLLLIRVSDGNYDENTKLVVTSFYPRRQEDANNNSTSPSSASSSGSEISTRLVNITPEDVVKFFDEHPTSSYIFTKGPEPIRHVLIPLFARNELCVPHPLHHYYDIKHLYYGNQEEDGMEQEEIEDDVAIARAILDMDDELLEKTHQFVNIEYQPAPILEDQEVGADGDNVVCRARGLPWQASDHHVAQFFAGLDIVPGGIALCLSSEGRRNGEVLVQFSSQESRDLALKRHRNFLLSRYIEVYKAGLDEFMHVATGSSTEAMEFVSANAIIVRMRGLPYDCTDAQIRTFFEPLKLTDKILFITRTDGRPTGDAFVQFETEEDAQQGLLKHRQVIGQRYIELFKSTAAEVQQVVKRCNLINSSPAVANAVEAPEEKKKDCVRLRGLPYEATVQHIVTFLGDFATMVKFQGVHMVYNNQGHPSGEAFIQMINEQAASACAAGVHNNFMSVGKKKRYIEVFQASAEELNLHHLVGQQHQVPPPAPLGFMGQLPPQAPQPQQFWSSYPSPPISPIVPGQVTQLIIYGIHMSIGVPELVANFTTPEHTVDNVLFTRWPTHLCPGEAILTLRNRGAPPPQTSPLSQISQLSAPNFAAYSHHPQNFPLQPILME
;
A
#
# COMPACT_ATOMS: atom_id res chain seq x y z
N MET A 1 -20.47 9.07 -29.04
CA MET A 1 -20.47 10.55 -28.90
C MET A 1 -21.16 11.19 -30.10
N ASN A 2 -21.89 12.30 -29.94
CA ASN A 2 -22.39 13.08 -31.08
C ASN A 2 -21.53 14.36 -31.18
N ARG A 3 -20.40 14.33 -31.90
CA ARG A 3 -19.49 15.51 -32.06
C ARG A 3 -20.19 16.74 -32.67
N GLN A 4 -21.38 16.58 -33.26
CA GLN A 4 -22.18 17.68 -33.79
C GLN A 4 -23.03 18.42 -32.74
N THR A 5 -23.09 17.93 -31.48
CA THR A 5 -23.82 18.61 -30.39
C THR A 5 -22.92 18.98 -29.19
N SER A 6 -21.60 18.89 -29.32
CA SER A 6 -20.67 19.13 -28.21
C SER A 6 -20.51 20.62 -27.90
N HIS A 7 -20.63 20.95 -26.61
CA HIS A 7 -20.38 22.28 -26.06
C HIS A 7 -19.07 22.91 -26.60
N PRO A 8 -19.04 24.23 -26.88
CA PRO A 8 -17.93 24.93 -27.54
C PRO A 8 -16.60 25.01 -26.75
N GLU A 9 -16.42 24.22 -25.69
CA GLU A 9 -15.30 24.32 -24.75
C GLU A 9 -14.62 22.96 -24.43
N GLN A 10 -14.87 21.89 -25.20
CA GLN A 10 -14.21 20.61 -24.98
C GLN A 10 -12.72 20.67 -25.38
N ARG A 11 -11.85 20.46 -24.40
CA ARG A 11 -10.39 20.45 -24.54
C ARG A 11 -9.93 19.03 -24.84
N LEU A 12 -9.11 18.84 -25.88
CA LEU A 12 -8.46 17.57 -26.17
C LEU A 12 -7.01 17.63 -25.70
N LEU A 13 -6.55 16.57 -25.03
CA LEU A 13 -5.22 16.47 -24.45
C LEU A 13 -4.53 15.24 -25.00
N LEU A 14 -3.38 15.39 -25.63
CA LEU A 14 -2.45 14.29 -25.89
C LEU A 14 -1.39 14.30 -24.79
N ILE A 15 -1.33 13.25 -23.99
CA ILE A 15 -0.40 13.09 -22.86
C ILE A 15 0.58 11.96 -23.18
N ARG A 16 1.87 12.25 -23.06
CA ARG A 16 2.95 11.26 -23.08
C ARG A 16 3.99 11.58 -22.03
N VAL A 17 4.89 10.64 -21.80
CA VAL A 17 6.05 10.81 -20.92
C VAL A 17 7.23 11.29 -21.77
N SER A 18 8.07 12.18 -21.24
CA SER A 18 9.23 12.73 -21.97
C SER A 18 10.29 11.69 -22.31
N ASP A 19 10.41 10.65 -21.48
CA ASP A 19 11.40 9.59 -21.59
C ASP A 19 10.89 8.32 -20.88
N GLY A 20 11.47 7.18 -21.23
CA GLY A 20 11.12 5.88 -20.63
C GLY A 20 11.91 5.54 -19.37
N ASN A 21 12.70 6.47 -18.80
CA ASN A 21 13.55 6.18 -17.64
C ASN A 21 12.78 6.31 -16.31
N TYR A 22 11.70 7.12 -16.30
CA TYR A 22 10.88 7.39 -15.11
C TYR A 22 11.70 7.86 -13.90
N ASP A 23 12.69 8.71 -14.16
CA ASP A 23 13.51 9.34 -13.14
C ASP A 23 12.95 10.70 -12.71
N GLU A 24 13.65 11.40 -11.83
CA GLU A 24 13.25 12.71 -11.31
C GLU A 24 13.17 13.82 -12.38
N ASN A 25 13.79 13.62 -13.55
CA ASN A 25 13.76 14.55 -14.67
C ASN A 25 12.64 14.24 -15.67
N THR A 26 12.02 13.07 -15.56
CA THR A 26 10.91 12.70 -16.41
C THR A 26 9.72 13.64 -16.19
N LYS A 27 9.17 14.16 -17.30
CA LYS A 27 8.03 15.09 -17.31
C LYS A 27 6.90 14.55 -18.14
N LEU A 28 5.70 15.07 -17.92
CA LEU A 28 4.57 14.88 -18.82
C LEU A 28 4.67 15.89 -19.95
N VAL A 29 4.65 15.40 -21.18
CA VAL A 29 4.45 16.22 -22.37
C VAL A 29 2.95 16.25 -22.64
N VAL A 30 2.36 17.44 -22.53
CA VAL A 30 0.92 17.62 -22.70
C VAL A 30 0.64 18.56 -23.86
N THR A 31 0.09 18.02 -24.93
CA THR A 31 -0.33 18.75 -26.12
C THR A 31 -1.83 19.00 -26.04
N SER A 32 -2.21 20.27 -25.87
CA SER A 32 -3.62 20.72 -25.82
C SER A 32 -4.06 21.19 -27.20
N PHE A 33 -5.26 20.80 -27.62
CA PHE A 33 -5.85 21.19 -28.90
C PHE A 33 -7.38 21.20 -28.84
N TYR A 34 -8.01 21.88 -29.80
CA TYR A 34 -9.45 22.13 -29.80
C TYR A 34 -10.08 21.77 -31.16
N PRO A 35 -11.31 21.22 -31.18
CA PRO A 35 -12.08 21.04 -32.41
C PRO A 35 -12.32 22.37 -33.13
N ARG A 36 -12.28 22.39 -34.48
CA ARG A 36 -12.57 23.62 -35.25
C ARG A 36 -14.04 24.04 -35.08
N ARG A 37 -14.29 25.34 -34.87
CA ARG A 37 -15.65 25.91 -34.97
C ARG A 37 -16.13 25.80 -36.41
N GLN A 38 -17.34 25.30 -36.62
CA GLN A 38 -17.96 25.16 -37.94
C GLN A 38 -18.53 26.50 -38.48
N GLU A 39 -18.43 27.60 -37.71
CA GLU A 39 -19.05 28.91 -38.06
C GLU A 39 -18.26 29.75 -39.08
N ASP A 40 -16.97 29.47 -39.32
CA ASP A 40 -16.16 30.24 -40.28
C ASP A 40 -16.39 29.85 -41.76
N ALA A 41 -17.18 28.80 -42.03
CA ALA A 41 -17.37 28.26 -43.39
C ALA A 41 -18.46 28.98 -44.22
N ASN A 42 -19.25 29.89 -43.62
CA ASN A 42 -20.42 30.49 -44.30
C ASN A 42 -20.32 31.99 -44.64
N ASN A 43 -19.19 32.66 -44.40
CA ASN A 43 -19.01 34.07 -44.79
C ASN A 43 -18.20 34.21 -46.09
N ASN A 44 -18.84 33.89 -47.21
CA ASN A 44 -18.33 34.17 -48.55
C ASN A 44 -18.66 35.63 -48.94
N SER A 45 -17.90 36.61 -48.43
CA SER A 45 -17.91 37.96 -49.00
C SER A 45 -16.64 38.76 -48.69
N THR A 46 -15.91 39.08 -49.76
CA THR A 46 -15.08 40.28 -49.97
C THR A 46 -13.75 40.48 -49.22
N SER A 47 -12.73 40.78 -50.04
CA SER A 47 -11.41 41.41 -49.80
C SER A 47 -10.23 40.56 -49.25
N PRO A 48 -9.09 40.50 -49.99
CA PRO A 48 -7.85 39.91 -49.51
C PRO A 48 -7.03 40.99 -48.79
N SER A 49 -7.11 41.04 -47.47
CA SER A 49 -6.17 41.81 -46.65
C SER A 49 -5.84 41.02 -45.39
N SER A 50 -4.59 40.58 -45.29
CA SER A 50 -3.94 40.02 -44.09
C SER A 50 -4.73 38.91 -43.37
N ALA A 51 -4.75 37.71 -43.95
CA ALA A 51 -5.16 36.51 -43.23
C ALA A 51 -4.01 36.03 -42.33
N SER A 52 -4.01 36.47 -41.06
CA SER A 52 -3.42 35.68 -39.99
C SER A 52 -4.09 34.31 -40.01
N SER A 53 -3.31 33.25 -40.24
CA SER A 53 -3.80 31.88 -40.19
C SER A 53 -4.53 31.64 -38.86
N SER A 54 -5.87 31.48 -38.91
CA SER A 54 -6.67 30.89 -37.83
C SER A 54 -6.30 29.40 -37.72
N GLY A 55 -5.06 29.15 -37.31
CA GLY A 55 -4.54 27.81 -37.05
C GLY A 55 -5.19 27.28 -35.78
N SER A 56 -5.76 26.08 -35.84
CA SER A 56 -6.12 25.28 -34.67
C SER A 56 -5.03 25.44 -33.60
N GLU A 57 -5.36 26.03 -32.46
CA GLU A 57 -4.42 26.38 -31.40
C GLU A 57 -3.93 25.09 -30.72
N ILE A 58 -2.90 24.47 -31.31
CA ILE A 58 -2.19 23.32 -30.75
C ILE A 58 -1.04 23.89 -29.93
N SER A 59 -1.02 23.58 -28.63
CA SER A 59 0.01 24.05 -27.70
C SER A 59 0.52 22.90 -26.85
N THR A 60 1.85 22.74 -26.82
CA THR A 60 2.51 21.68 -26.05
C THR A 60 3.23 22.29 -24.86
N ARG A 61 2.99 21.73 -23.67
CA ARG A 61 3.67 22.13 -22.43
C ARG A 61 4.24 20.93 -21.68
N LEU A 62 5.35 21.16 -20.96
CA LEU A 62 5.91 20.19 -20.04
C LEU A 62 5.33 20.43 -18.64
N VAL A 63 4.85 19.37 -17.99
CA VAL A 63 4.30 19.39 -16.64
C VAL A 63 5.14 18.45 -15.77
N ASN A 64 5.54 18.89 -14.57
CA ASN A 64 6.28 17.99 -13.69
C ASN A 64 5.34 16.92 -13.12
N ILE A 65 5.89 15.74 -12.80
CA ILE A 65 5.12 14.61 -12.27
C ILE A 65 5.03 14.75 -10.75
N THR A 66 4.31 15.79 -10.30
CA THR A 66 3.98 16.02 -8.89
C THR A 66 2.46 16.12 -8.75
N PRO A 67 1.86 15.67 -7.64
CA PRO A 67 0.41 15.77 -7.48
C PRO A 67 -0.07 17.23 -7.60
N GLU A 68 0.69 18.18 -7.07
CA GLU A 68 0.34 19.60 -7.11
C GLU A 68 0.33 20.15 -8.54
N ASP A 69 1.36 19.87 -9.34
CA ASP A 69 1.45 20.36 -10.73
C ASP A 69 0.38 19.71 -11.62
N VAL A 70 0.10 18.41 -11.41
CA VAL A 70 -0.92 17.68 -12.16
C VAL A 70 -2.32 18.17 -11.79
N VAL A 71 -2.65 18.31 -10.51
CA VAL A 71 -3.95 18.84 -10.06
C VAL A 71 -4.14 20.25 -10.60
N LYS A 72 -3.14 21.12 -10.45
CA LYS A 72 -3.18 22.48 -11.00
C LYS A 72 -3.42 22.47 -12.51
N PHE A 73 -2.77 21.57 -13.26
CA PHE A 73 -2.97 21.44 -14.71
C PHE A 73 -4.43 21.14 -15.08
N PHE A 74 -5.12 20.28 -14.32
CA PHE A 74 -6.51 19.90 -14.56
C PHE A 74 -7.49 20.95 -14.01
N ASP A 75 -7.18 21.60 -12.89
CA ASP A 75 -7.99 22.66 -12.28
C ASP A 75 -7.96 23.98 -13.07
N GLU A 76 -6.85 24.27 -13.78
CA GLU A 76 -6.71 25.46 -14.65
C GLU A 76 -7.82 25.55 -15.71
N HIS A 77 -8.34 24.40 -16.16
CA HIS A 77 -9.39 24.31 -17.15
C HIS A 77 -10.38 23.21 -16.74
N PRO A 78 -11.39 23.52 -15.90
CA PRO A 78 -12.35 22.54 -15.39
C PRO A 78 -13.31 22.00 -16.47
N THR A 79 -13.01 22.21 -17.76
CA THR A 79 -13.79 21.69 -18.87
C THR A 79 -13.55 20.19 -19.03
N SER A 80 -14.60 19.47 -19.46
CA SER A 80 -14.53 18.04 -19.80
C SER A 80 -13.41 17.85 -20.83
N SER A 81 -12.27 17.34 -20.35
CA SER A 81 -11.07 17.13 -21.14
C SER A 81 -11.03 15.68 -21.57
N TYR A 82 -10.87 15.43 -22.88
CA TYR A 82 -10.61 14.08 -23.38
C TYR A 82 -9.11 13.84 -23.44
N ILE A 83 -8.65 12.78 -22.78
CA ILE A 83 -7.25 12.43 -22.66
C ILE A 83 -6.90 11.34 -23.66
N PHE A 84 -5.94 11.61 -24.53
CA PHE A 84 -5.37 10.69 -25.50
C PHE A 84 -3.95 10.34 -25.09
N THR A 85 -3.55 9.09 -25.27
CA THR A 85 -2.21 8.62 -24.96
C THR A 85 -1.70 7.65 -26.01
N LYS A 86 -0.39 7.62 -26.20
CA LYS A 86 0.28 6.57 -27.00
C LYS A 86 0.66 5.43 -26.05
N GLY A 87 -0.28 4.53 -25.77
CA GLY A 87 -0.13 3.46 -24.79
C GLY A 87 -0.69 3.82 -23.41
N PRO A 88 -0.81 2.83 -22.51
CA PRO A 88 -1.38 2.99 -21.18
C PRO A 88 -0.46 3.69 -20.17
N GLU A 89 0.86 3.77 -20.45
CA GLU A 89 1.88 4.15 -19.47
C GLU A 89 1.62 5.49 -18.77
N PRO A 90 1.30 6.60 -19.46
CA PRO A 90 1.12 7.90 -18.81
C PRO A 90 0.03 7.88 -17.74
N ILE A 91 -1.02 7.08 -17.95
CA ILE A 91 -2.18 7.02 -17.05
C ILE A 91 -1.98 5.93 -16.00
N ARG A 92 -1.80 4.68 -16.45
CA ARG A 92 -1.82 3.49 -15.60
C ARG A 92 -0.51 3.23 -14.85
N HIS A 93 0.62 3.77 -15.31
CA HIS A 93 1.92 3.58 -14.66
C HIS A 93 2.44 4.85 -13.97
N VAL A 94 2.10 6.04 -14.48
CA VAL A 94 2.60 7.32 -13.95
C VAL A 94 1.55 8.04 -13.12
N LEU A 95 0.47 8.50 -13.76
CA LEU A 95 -0.47 9.43 -13.13
C LEU A 95 -1.32 8.80 -12.02
N ILE A 96 -1.98 7.67 -12.26
CA ILE A 96 -2.81 7.02 -11.22
C ILE A 96 -1.95 6.60 -10.00
N PRO A 97 -0.77 5.97 -10.18
CA PRO A 97 0.09 5.61 -9.05
C PRO A 97 0.61 6.82 -8.26
N LEU A 98 0.82 7.96 -8.92
CA LEU A 98 1.22 9.22 -8.26
C LEU A 98 0.16 9.65 -7.23
N PHE A 99 -1.11 9.63 -7.60
CA PHE A 99 -2.19 9.97 -6.68
C PHE A 99 -2.38 8.91 -5.59
N ALA A 100 -2.39 7.63 -5.98
CA ALA A 100 -2.59 6.52 -5.04
C ALA A 100 -1.49 6.46 -3.96
N ARG A 101 -0.22 6.67 -4.32
CA ARG A 101 0.91 6.68 -3.38
C ARG A 101 0.85 7.86 -2.40
N ASN A 102 0.29 8.98 -2.83
CA ASN A 102 0.16 10.18 -2.02
C ASN A 102 -1.16 10.23 -1.24
N GLU A 103 -1.96 9.14 -1.27
CA GLU A 103 -3.27 9.03 -0.61
C GLU A 103 -4.24 10.16 -1.05
N LEU A 104 -4.11 10.57 -2.31
CA LEU A 104 -4.94 11.60 -2.93
C LEU A 104 -6.02 10.98 -3.81
N CYS A 105 -7.18 11.64 -3.88
CA CYS A 105 -8.24 11.26 -4.80
C CYS A 105 -7.73 11.43 -6.24
N VAL A 106 -7.94 10.42 -7.07
CA VAL A 106 -7.58 10.48 -8.49
C VAL A 106 -8.58 11.39 -9.21
N PRO A 107 -8.12 12.43 -9.94
CA PRO A 107 -8.99 13.26 -10.75
C PRO A 107 -9.87 12.42 -11.68
N HIS A 108 -11.18 12.68 -11.67
CA HIS A 108 -12.16 11.95 -12.49
C HIS A 108 -11.76 11.80 -13.98
N PRO A 109 -11.17 12.83 -14.65
CA PRO A 109 -10.72 12.68 -16.03
C PRO A 109 -9.69 11.55 -16.25
N LEU A 110 -8.87 11.21 -15.25
CA LEU A 110 -7.85 10.17 -15.39
C LEU A 110 -8.41 8.75 -15.41
N HIS A 111 -9.68 8.56 -15.03
CA HIS A 111 -10.35 7.27 -15.16
C HIS A 111 -10.72 6.95 -16.62
N HIS A 112 -10.73 7.95 -17.51
CA HIS A 112 -11.13 7.79 -18.90
C HIS A 112 -10.03 8.34 -19.82
N TYR A 113 -9.45 7.48 -20.66
CA TYR A 113 -8.50 7.91 -21.67
C TYR A 113 -8.72 7.15 -22.98
N TYR A 114 -8.10 7.61 -24.06
CA TYR A 114 -8.14 6.98 -25.37
C TYR A 114 -6.73 6.53 -25.73
N ASP A 115 -6.53 5.22 -25.82
CA ASP A 115 -5.25 4.65 -26.25
C ASP A 115 -5.20 4.59 -27.77
N ILE A 116 -4.36 5.45 -28.35
CA ILE A 116 -4.17 5.55 -29.79
C ILE A 116 -2.97 4.75 -30.29
N LYS A 117 -2.29 3.94 -29.46
CA LYS A 117 -1.11 3.16 -29.85
C LYS A 117 -1.36 2.31 -31.10
N HIS A 118 -2.50 1.62 -31.15
CA HIS A 118 -2.85 0.74 -32.28
C HIS A 118 -3.05 1.48 -33.61
N LEU A 119 -3.32 2.79 -33.59
CA LEU A 119 -3.51 3.59 -34.81
C LEU A 119 -2.19 3.83 -35.54
N TYR A 120 -1.07 3.78 -34.83
CA TYR A 120 0.26 4.08 -35.38
C TYR A 120 1.11 2.83 -35.60
N TYR A 121 0.83 1.73 -34.90
CA TYR A 121 1.58 0.46 -35.00
C TYR A 121 0.81 -0.65 -35.73
N GLY A 122 -0.05 -0.31 -36.70
CA GLY A 122 -0.91 -1.27 -37.40
C GLY A 122 -0.18 -2.53 -37.89
N ASN A 123 -0.55 -3.69 -37.32
CA ASN A 123 -0.35 -5.06 -37.79
C ASN A 123 1.05 -5.47 -38.34
N GLN A 124 2.15 -4.91 -37.85
CA GLN A 124 3.50 -5.40 -38.17
C GLN A 124 4.17 -6.00 -36.93
N GLU A 125 3.84 -7.26 -36.63
CA GLU A 125 4.67 -8.15 -35.80
C GLU A 125 5.71 -8.94 -36.64
N GLU A 126 5.84 -8.61 -37.93
CA GLU A 126 6.83 -9.21 -38.83
C GLU A 126 7.79 -8.12 -39.32
N ASP A 127 9.08 -8.37 -39.15
CA ASP A 127 10.26 -7.58 -39.55
C ASP A 127 10.72 -6.47 -38.59
N GLY A 128 11.78 -6.80 -37.83
CA GLY A 128 12.52 -5.94 -36.91
C GLY A 128 13.30 -4.81 -37.58
N MET A 129 12.60 -3.91 -38.26
CA MET A 129 13.09 -2.55 -38.53
C MET A 129 12.52 -1.62 -37.47
N GLU A 130 13.38 -1.07 -36.63
CA GLU A 130 13.06 0.07 -35.77
C GLU A 130 12.57 1.22 -36.66
N GLN A 131 11.24 1.36 -36.83
CA GLN A 131 10.66 2.54 -37.44
C GLN A 131 10.93 3.71 -36.51
N GLU A 132 11.68 4.71 -36.99
CA GLU A 132 11.86 5.99 -36.31
C GLU A 132 10.50 6.50 -35.83
N GLU A 133 10.33 6.62 -34.52
CA GLU A 133 9.13 7.21 -33.93
C GLU A 133 8.99 8.64 -34.48
N ILE A 134 8.00 8.86 -35.35
CA ILE A 134 7.62 10.21 -35.72
C ILE A 134 6.90 10.81 -34.49
N GLU A 135 7.69 11.36 -33.55
CA GLU A 135 7.23 12.11 -32.37
C GLU A 135 6.65 13.50 -32.74
N ASP A 136 5.96 13.64 -33.87
CA ASP A 136 5.25 14.89 -34.17
C ASP A 136 3.89 14.90 -33.47
N ASP A 137 3.89 15.35 -32.20
CA ASP A 137 2.68 15.53 -31.39
C ASP A 137 1.62 16.37 -32.11
N VAL A 138 2.03 17.29 -33.00
CA VAL A 138 1.12 18.14 -33.78
C VAL A 138 0.45 17.33 -34.90
N ALA A 139 1.18 16.43 -35.55
CA ALA A 139 0.60 15.51 -36.54
C ALA A 139 -0.40 14.54 -35.87
N ILE A 140 -0.07 14.01 -34.69
CA ILE A 140 -0.95 13.14 -33.92
C ILE A 140 -2.23 13.90 -33.50
N ALA A 141 -2.09 15.12 -32.99
CA ALA A 141 -3.23 15.96 -32.63
C ALA A 141 -4.16 16.23 -33.82
N ARG A 142 -3.61 16.48 -35.02
CA ARG A 142 -4.41 16.63 -36.25
C ARG A 142 -5.13 15.34 -36.62
N ALA A 143 -4.46 14.19 -36.54
CA ALA A 143 -5.08 12.90 -36.82
C ALA A 143 -6.25 12.62 -35.86
N ILE A 144 -6.11 12.91 -34.56
CA ILE A 144 -7.19 12.77 -33.56
C ILE A 144 -8.40 13.63 -33.92
N LEU A 145 -8.17 14.86 -34.39
CA LEU A 145 -9.25 15.76 -34.81
C LEU A 145 -10.03 15.21 -36.02
N ASP A 146 -9.36 14.50 -36.92
CA ASP A 146 -9.94 13.91 -38.13
C ASP A 146 -10.48 12.48 -37.93
N MET A 147 -10.27 11.86 -36.74
CA MET A 147 -10.81 10.53 -36.43
C MET A 147 -12.33 10.51 -36.41
N ASP A 148 -12.91 9.45 -36.99
CA ASP A 148 -14.33 9.17 -36.85
C ASP A 148 -14.71 8.76 -35.42
N ASP A 149 -16.00 8.91 -35.09
CA ASP A 149 -16.51 8.62 -33.74
C ASP A 149 -16.50 7.12 -33.41
N GLU A 150 -16.58 6.23 -34.42
CA GLU A 150 -16.60 4.77 -34.22
C GLU A 150 -15.23 4.23 -33.82
N LEU A 151 -14.17 4.70 -34.47
CA LEU A 151 -12.78 4.40 -34.16
C LEU A 151 -12.38 5.01 -32.82
N LEU A 152 -12.86 6.22 -32.51
CA LEU A 152 -12.64 6.85 -31.21
C LEU A 152 -13.20 5.96 -30.08
N GLU A 153 -14.45 5.48 -30.21
CA GLU A 153 -15.05 4.60 -29.20
C GLU A 153 -14.27 3.30 -29.01
N LYS A 154 -13.65 2.74 -30.07
CA LYS A 154 -12.78 1.55 -29.98
C LYS A 154 -11.47 1.80 -29.24
N THR A 155 -10.97 3.04 -29.24
CA THR A 155 -9.75 3.41 -28.50
C THR A 155 -10.01 3.75 -27.03
N HIS A 156 -11.28 3.84 -26.61
CA HIS A 156 -11.64 4.22 -25.24
C HIS A 156 -11.20 3.17 -24.23
N GLN A 157 -10.58 3.64 -23.15
CA GLN A 157 -10.13 2.85 -22.02
C GLN A 157 -10.70 3.45 -20.73
N PHE A 158 -11.18 2.56 -19.86
CA PHE A 158 -11.62 2.90 -18.51
C PHE A 158 -10.70 2.26 -17.49
N VAL A 159 -10.30 3.03 -16.48
CA VAL A 159 -9.46 2.55 -15.38
C VAL A 159 -10.28 2.49 -14.10
N ASN A 160 -10.52 1.28 -13.63
CA ASN A 160 -11.06 1.06 -12.29
C ASN A 160 -9.91 0.96 -11.29
N ILE A 161 -9.98 1.74 -10.21
CA ILE A 161 -8.95 1.77 -9.16
C ILE A 161 -9.38 0.91 -7.96
N GLU A 162 -10.67 0.57 -7.87
CA GLU A 162 -11.21 -0.22 -6.78
C GLU A 162 -10.90 -1.70 -6.95
N TYR A 163 -10.22 -2.28 -5.97
CA TYR A 163 -10.00 -3.71 -5.87
C TYR A 163 -11.17 -4.38 -5.14
N GLN A 164 -11.67 -5.47 -5.72
CA GLN A 164 -12.74 -6.29 -5.15
C GLN A 164 -12.17 -7.58 -4.54
N PRO A 165 -12.16 -7.74 -3.21
CA PRO A 165 -11.83 -9.01 -2.58
C PRO A 165 -12.86 -10.08 -2.95
N ALA A 166 -12.41 -11.26 -3.37
CA ALA A 166 -13.25 -12.40 -3.70
C ALA A 166 -12.49 -13.72 -3.48
N PRO A 167 -13.18 -14.87 -3.31
CA PRO A 167 -12.56 -16.18 -3.41
C PRO A 167 -12.24 -16.51 -4.89
N ILE A 168 -11.09 -17.12 -5.15
CA ILE A 168 -10.74 -17.67 -6.46
C ILE A 168 -11.24 -19.12 -6.53
N LEU A 169 -11.95 -19.47 -7.60
CA LEU A 169 -12.41 -20.83 -7.90
C LEU A 169 -11.49 -21.45 -8.96
N GLU A 170 -11.32 -22.78 -8.92
CA GLU A 170 -10.44 -23.50 -9.84
C GLU A 170 -10.86 -23.38 -11.32
N ASP A 171 -12.15 -23.17 -11.59
CA ASP A 171 -12.73 -23.12 -12.94
C ASP A 171 -12.59 -21.76 -13.65
N GLN A 172 -11.64 -20.90 -13.26
CA GLN A 172 -11.44 -19.64 -13.98
C GLN A 172 -10.83 -19.91 -15.37
N GLU A 173 -11.60 -19.61 -16.42
CA GLU A 173 -11.10 -19.59 -17.79
C GLU A 173 -9.99 -18.55 -17.92
N VAL A 174 -8.78 -19.03 -18.20
CA VAL A 174 -7.64 -18.19 -18.51
C VAL A 174 -7.89 -17.53 -19.86
N GLY A 175 -7.85 -16.19 -19.90
CA GLY A 175 -8.02 -15.44 -21.15
C GLY A 175 -6.92 -15.75 -22.18
N ALA A 176 -7.00 -15.11 -23.35
CA ALA A 176 -6.06 -15.32 -24.46
C ALA A 176 -4.56 -15.17 -24.08
N ASP A 177 -4.27 -14.40 -23.04
CA ASP A 177 -2.92 -14.13 -22.54
C ASP A 177 -2.26 -15.32 -21.79
N GLY A 178 -3.02 -16.38 -21.51
CA GLY A 178 -2.52 -17.58 -20.82
C GLY A 178 -1.93 -17.27 -19.44
N ASP A 179 -0.80 -17.91 -19.11
CA ASP A 179 -0.14 -17.78 -17.80
C ASP A 179 0.60 -16.44 -17.60
N ASN A 180 0.56 -15.52 -18.59
CA ASN A 180 1.33 -14.28 -18.58
C ASN A 180 0.72 -13.13 -17.77
N VAL A 181 -0.30 -13.43 -16.95
CA VAL A 181 -1.08 -12.43 -16.23
C VAL A 181 -0.72 -12.31 -14.74
N VAL A 182 0.29 -13.05 -14.27
CA VAL A 182 0.65 -13.08 -12.83
C VAL A 182 2.01 -12.42 -12.56
N CYS A 183 2.09 -11.68 -11.47
CA CYS A 183 3.35 -11.23 -10.89
C CYS A 183 3.52 -11.72 -9.44
N ARG A 184 4.78 -11.85 -9.01
CA ARG A 184 5.15 -12.07 -7.61
C ARG A 184 5.81 -10.81 -7.08
N ALA A 185 5.27 -10.26 -6.01
CA ALA A 185 5.87 -9.14 -5.30
C ALA A 185 6.45 -9.60 -3.96
N ARG A 186 7.68 -9.18 -3.66
CA ARG A 186 8.44 -9.54 -2.46
C ARG A 186 8.84 -8.29 -1.67
N GLY A 187 9.04 -8.47 -0.37
CA GLY A 187 9.47 -7.41 0.53
C GLY A 187 8.32 -6.62 1.15
N LEU A 188 7.10 -7.17 1.15
CA LEU A 188 5.95 -6.54 1.78
C LEU A 188 6.18 -6.44 3.31
N PRO A 189 5.85 -5.30 3.96
CA PRO A 189 5.72 -5.23 5.40
C PRO A 189 4.71 -6.28 5.89
N TRP A 190 4.95 -6.93 7.03
CA TRP A 190 4.04 -7.99 7.51
C TRP A 190 2.64 -7.52 7.89
N GLN A 191 2.47 -6.21 8.10
CA GLN A 191 1.16 -5.59 8.34
C GLN A 191 0.44 -5.25 7.03
N ALA A 192 1.09 -5.34 5.87
CA ALA A 192 0.46 -5.10 4.59
C ALA A 192 -0.72 -6.06 4.39
N SER A 193 -1.81 -5.50 3.86
CA SER A 193 -3.02 -6.21 3.47
C SER A 193 -3.13 -6.23 1.95
N ASP A 194 -4.08 -7.01 1.45
CA ASP A 194 -4.49 -6.97 0.05
C ASP A 194 -4.84 -5.56 -0.44
N HIS A 195 -5.49 -4.73 0.37
CA HIS A 195 -5.78 -3.33 0.02
C HIS A 195 -4.51 -2.49 -0.17
N HIS A 196 -3.49 -2.66 0.68
CA HIS A 196 -2.20 -1.99 0.47
C HIS A 196 -1.51 -2.44 -0.82
N VAL A 197 -1.65 -3.72 -1.18
CA VAL A 197 -1.13 -4.27 -2.44
C VAL A 197 -1.92 -3.72 -3.63
N ALA A 198 -3.25 -3.66 -3.54
CA ALA A 198 -4.11 -3.06 -4.55
C ALA A 198 -3.76 -1.58 -4.78
N GLN A 199 -3.55 -0.80 -3.72
CA GLN A 199 -3.11 0.59 -3.81
C GLN A 199 -1.73 0.71 -4.47
N PHE A 200 -0.79 -0.18 -4.13
CA PHE A 200 0.53 -0.23 -4.78
C PHE A 200 0.45 -0.54 -6.28
N PHE A 201 -0.55 -1.31 -6.71
CA PHE A 201 -0.85 -1.63 -8.11
C PHE A 201 -2.00 -0.82 -8.71
N ALA A 202 -2.43 0.28 -8.06
CA ALA A 202 -3.55 1.11 -8.49
C ALA A 202 -3.41 1.56 -9.95
N GLY A 203 -4.49 1.44 -10.72
CA GLY A 203 -4.53 1.73 -12.16
C GLY A 203 -4.26 0.53 -13.07
N LEU A 204 -3.92 -0.62 -12.49
CA LEU A 204 -3.81 -1.90 -13.19
C LEU A 204 -5.02 -2.77 -12.85
N ASP A 205 -5.47 -3.55 -13.83
CA ASP A 205 -6.70 -4.31 -13.71
C ASP A 205 -6.42 -5.63 -12.98
N ILE A 206 -6.59 -5.64 -11.67
CA ILE A 206 -6.48 -6.85 -10.83
C ILE A 206 -7.82 -7.59 -10.89
N VAL A 207 -7.80 -8.91 -11.14
CA VAL A 207 -9.04 -9.70 -11.14
C VAL A 207 -9.66 -9.73 -9.74
N PRO A 208 -10.99 -9.90 -9.58
CA PRO A 208 -11.61 -10.06 -8.26
C PRO A 208 -10.97 -11.22 -7.49
N GLY A 209 -10.49 -10.96 -6.26
CA GLY A 209 -9.74 -11.95 -5.48
C GLY A 209 -8.31 -12.23 -5.95
N GLY A 210 -7.84 -11.51 -6.97
CA GLY A 210 -6.55 -11.67 -7.64
C GLY A 210 -5.32 -11.35 -6.80
N ILE A 211 -5.45 -11.23 -5.47
CA ILE A 211 -4.33 -10.96 -4.54
C ILE A 211 -4.21 -12.10 -3.54
N ALA A 212 -3.15 -12.88 -3.68
CA ALA A 212 -2.87 -14.04 -2.83
C ALA A 212 -1.61 -13.79 -1.97
N LEU A 213 -1.83 -13.41 -0.71
CA LEU A 213 -0.74 -13.22 0.26
C LEU A 213 -0.13 -14.58 0.62
N CYS A 214 1.19 -14.69 0.53
CA CYS A 214 1.90 -15.92 0.82
C CYS A 214 2.14 -16.06 2.33
N LEU A 215 1.85 -17.25 2.86
CA LEU A 215 2.15 -17.61 4.24
C LEU A 215 3.37 -18.55 4.30
N SER A 216 4.21 -18.35 5.32
CA SER A 216 5.26 -19.28 5.74
C SER A 216 4.69 -20.62 6.20
N SER A 217 5.56 -21.59 6.44
CA SER A 217 5.22 -22.88 7.05
C SER A 217 4.55 -22.74 8.43
N GLU A 218 4.87 -21.67 9.17
CA GLU A 218 4.24 -21.32 10.46
C GLU A 218 2.87 -20.64 10.31
N GLY A 219 2.39 -20.45 9.08
CA GLY A 219 1.14 -19.73 8.80
C GLY A 219 1.25 -18.21 8.99
N ARG A 220 2.46 -17.66 9.15
CA ARG A 220 2.73 -16.21 9.21
C ARG A 220 2.94 -15.63 7.81
N ARG A 221 2.54 -14.39 7.57
CA ARG A 221 2.84 -13.68 6.31
C ARG A 221 4.36 -13.64 6.09
N ASN A 222 4.83 -14.15 4.96
CA ASN A 222 6.27 -14.25 4.67
C ASN A 222 6.83 -12.98 4.00
N GLY A 223 5.98 -11.99 3.70
CA GLY A 223 6.38 -10.77 2.99
C GLY A 223 6.33 -10.90 1.47
N GLU A 224 5.64 -11.92 0.95
CA GLU A 224 5.43 -12.14 -0.48
C GLU A 224 3.94 -12.18 -0.82
N VAL A 225 3.61 -11.81 -2.05
CA VAL A 225 2.26 -11.84 -2.61
C VAL A 225 2.32 -12.23 -4.07
N LEU A 226 1.33 -12.98 -4.53
CA LEU A 226 1.08 -13.22 -5.94
C LEU A 226 -0.14 -12.40 -6.36
N VAL A 227 -0.03 -11.70 -7.49
CA VAL A 227 -1.10 -10.84 -8.01
C VAL A 227 -1.43 -11.27 -9.43
N GLN A 228 -2.70 -11.62 -9.67
CA GLN A 228 -3.25 -11.93 -10.97
C GLN A 228 -3.95 -10.70 -11.54
N PHE A 229 -3.53 -10.29 -12.73
CA PHE A 229 -4.13 -9.23 -13.51
C PHE A 229 -5.10 -9.80 -14.55
N SER A 230 -5.96 -8.96 -15.11
CA SER A 230 -6.88 -9.36 -16.18
C SER A 230 -6.17 -9.51 -17.54
N SER A 231 -5.02 -8.86 -17.73
CA SER A 231 -4.27 -8.83 -18.98
C SER A 231 -2.75 -8.87 -18.79
N GLN A 232 -2.04 -9.36 -19.81
CA GLN A 232 -0.58 -9.31 -19.87
C GLN A 232 -0.06 -7.87 -19.83
N GLU A 233 -0.75 -6.92 -20.46
CA GLU A 233 -0.37 -5.50 -20.43
C GLU A 233 -0.31 -4.96 -18.99
N SER A 234 -1.35 -5.26 -18.19
CA SER A 234 -1.37 -4.89 -16.76
C SER A 234 -0.22 -5.55 -15.99
N ARG A 235 0.08 -6.83 -16.26
CA ARG A 235 1.24 -7.53 -15.68
C ARG A 235 2.55 -6.84 -16.04
N ASP A 236 2.75 -6.49 -17.31
CA ASP A 236 3.98 -5.86 -17.80
C ASP A 236 4.18 -4.45 -17.20
N LEU A 237 3.10 -3.66 -17.04
CA LEU A 237 3.13 -2.39 -16.32
C LEU A 237 3.39 -2.57 -14.81
N ALA A 238 2.94 -3.68 -14.21
CA ALA A 238 3.23 -4.01 -12.81
C ALA A 238 4.73 -4.25 -12.59
N LEU A 239 5.41 -4.92 -13.53
CA LEU A 239 6.86 -5.16 -13.47
C LEU A 239 7.66 -3.86 -13.47
N LYS A 240 7.18 -2.83 -14.17
CA LYS A 240 7.80 -1.49 -14.17
C LYS A 240 7.77 -0.83 -12.77
N ARG A 241 6.94 -1.30 -11.83
CA ARG A 241 6.89 -0.81 -10.43
C ARG A 241 7.95 -1.44 -9.52
N HIS A 242 8.89 -2.21 -10.07
CA HIS A 242 9.99 -2.80 -9.30
C HIS A 242 10.78 -1.72 -8.54
N ARG A 243 11.01 -1.95 -7.24
CA ARG A 243 11.65 -1.05 -6.26
C ARG A 243 10.85 0.20 -5.87
N ASN A 244 9.61 0.32 -6.30
CA ASN A 244 8.72 1.31 -5.72
C ASN A 244 8.41 0.96 -4.26
N PHE A 245 8.11 1.99 -3.46
CA PHE A 245 7.82 1.82 -2.05
C PHE A 245 6.34 1.47 -1.83
N LEU A 246 6.11 0.44 -1.01
CA LEU A 246 4.85 0.18 -0.34
C LEU A 246 5.09 0.42 1.15
N LEU A 247 4.40 1.43 1.69
CA LEU A 247 4.62 1.93 3.05
C LEU A 247 6.12 2.24 3.27
N SER A 248 6.79 1.54 4.19
CA SER A 248 8.19 1.77 4.56
C SER A 248 9.20 0.86 3.84
N ARG A 249 8.77 0.05 2.87
CA ARG A 249 9.63 -0.92 2.20
C ARG A 249 9.56 -0.80 0.69
N TYR A 250 10.70 -0.95 0.02
CA TYR A 250 10.72 -1.15 -1.42
C TYR A 250 10.24 -2.56 -1.75
N ILE A 251 9.49 -2.68 -2.84
CA ILE A 251 8.89 -3.94 -3.28
C ILE A 251 9.60 -4.43 -4.53
N GLU A 252 10.04 -5.69 -4.51
CA GLU A 252 10.62 -6.35 -5.68
C GLU A 252 9.50 -7.07 -6.43
N VAL A 253 9.23 -6.65 -7.66
CA VAL A 253 8.19 -7.26 -8.51
C VAL A 253 8.85 -8.13 -9.58
N TYR A 254 8.37 -9.36 -9.74
CA TYR A 254 8.86 -10.37 -10.68
C TYR A 254 7.70 -11.02 -11.45
N LYS A 255 7.99 -11.66 -12.59
CA LYS A 255 7.04 -12.52 -13.30
C LYS A 255 6.77 -13.79 -12.47
N ALA A 256 5.54 -14.28 -12.51
CA ALA A 256 5.14 -15.56 -11.94
C ALA A 256 4.18 -16.29 -12.88
N GLY A 257 4.00 -17.59 -12.68
CA GLY A 257 3.06 -18.40 -13.44
C GLY A 257 1.69 -18.48 -12.78
N LEU A 258 0.66 -18.77 -13.58
CA LEU A 258 -0.71 -18.93 -13.06
C LEU A 258 -0.83 -20.14 -12.12
N ASP A 259 -0.15 -21.25 -12.40
CA ASP A 259 -0.11 -22.42 -11.54
C ASP A 259 0.37 -22.10 -10.11
N GLU A 260 1.37 -21.22 -9.99
CA GLU A 260 1.89 -20.77 -8.70
C GLU A 260 0.83 -19.96 -7.94
N PHE A 261 0.12 -19.07 -8.64
CA PHE A 261 -0.99 -18.31 -8.06
C PHE A 261 -2.12 -19.23 -7.61
N MET A 262 -2.58 -20.14 -8.48
CA MET A 262 -3.67 -21.06 -8.16
C MET A 262 -3.33 -21.95 -6.97
N HIS A 263 -2.10 -22.49 -6.89
CA HIS A 263 -1.69 -23.30 -5.75
C HIS A 263 -1.82 -22.59 -4.38
N VAL A 264 -1.61 -21.27 -4.37
CA VAL A 264 -1.66 -20.41 -3.18
C VAL A 264 -3.07 -19.84 -2.94
N ALA A 265 -3.78 -19.49 -4.01
CA ALA A 265 -5.07 -18.80 -3.97
C ALA A 265 -6.25 -19.76 -3.83
N THR A 266 -6.19 -20.96 -4.44
CA THR A 266 -7.27 -21.94 -4.41
C THR A 266 -7.04 -22.97 -3.31
N GLY A 267 -8.05 -23.13 -2.46
CA GLY A 267 -8.14 -24.19 -1.47
C GLY A 267 -9.45 -24.95 -1.60
N SER A 268 -9.34 -26.28 -1.70
CA SER A 268 -10.46 -27.22 -1.73
C SER A 268 -11.13 -27.47 -0.37
N SER A 269 -10.78 -26.69 0.66
CA SER A 269 -11.32 -26.89 2.01
C SER A 269 -12.76 -26.37 2.11
N THR A 270 -13.72 -27.29 2.16
CA THR A 270 -15.15 -27.01 2.33
C THR A 270 -15.43 -26.11 3.53
N GLU A 271 -14.78 -26.35 4.67
CA GLU A 271 -14.93 -25.54 5.89
C GLU A 271 -14.57 -24.07 5.68
N ALA A 272 -13.48 -23.78 4.94
CA ALA A 272 -13.10 -22.41 4.63
C ALA A 272 -14.12 -21.75 3.68
N MET A 273 -14.65 -22.53 2.72
CA MET A 273 -15.64 -22.03 1.76
C MET A 273 -17.00 -21.77 2.41
N GLU A 274 -17.40 -22.59 3.37
CA GLU A 274 -18.61 -22.38 4.18
C GLU A 274 -18.46 -21.20 5.15
N PHE A 275 -17.26 -20.99 5.68
CA PHE A 275 -16.96 -19.85 6.53
C PHE A 275 -17.14 -18.55 5.73
N VAL A 276 -16.45 -18.38 4.60
CA VAL A 276 -16.40 -17.12 3.84
C VAL A 276 -17.80 -16.73 3.34
N SER A 277 -18.36 -15.65 3.89
CA SER A 277 -19.62 -15.07 3.41
C SER A 277 -19.35 -13.97 2.40
N ALA A 278 -20.14 -13.89 1.33
CA ALA A 278 -20.08 -12.76 0.41
C ALA A 278 -20.26 -11.44 1.18
N ASN A 279 -19.36 -10.47 0.94
CA ASN A 279 -19.31 -9.13 1.55
C ASN A 279 -18.90 -9.03 3.03
N ALA A 280 -18.60 -10.15 3.73
CA ALA A 280 -18.12 -10.06 5.10
C ALA A 280 -16.63 -9.69 5.15
N ILE A 281 -16.24 -8.83 6.11
CA ILE A 281 -14.83 -8.49 6.32
C ILE A 281 -14.21 -9.46 7.32
N ILE A 282 -13.18 -10.19 6.88
CA ILE A 282 -12.54 -11.23 7.67
C ILE A 282 -11.36 -10.62 8.45
N VAL A 283 -11.31 -10.91 9.75
CA VAL A 283 -10.18 -10.59 10.61
C VAL A 283 -9.61 -11.87 11.20
N ARG A 284 -8.30 -12.06 11.03
CA ARG A 284 -7.56 -13.12 11.70
C ARG A 284 -7.11 -12.66 13.07
N MET A 285 -7.47 -13.44 14.08
CA MET A 285 -6.99 -13.32 15.45
C MET A 285 -5.86 -14.32 15.66
N ARG A 286 -4.79 -13.87 16.33
CA ARG A 286 -3.68 -14.73 16.73
C ARG A 286 -3.33 -14.52 18.20
N GLY A 287 -2.82 -15.57 18.82
CA GLY A 287 -2.44 -15.54 20.24
C GLY A 287 -3.61 -15.78 21.20
N LEU A 288 -4.72 -16.35 20.71
CA LEU A 288 -5.84 -16.72 21.57
C LEU A 288 -5.39 -17.73 22.64
N PRO A 289 -5.92 -17.63 23.87
CA PRO A 289 -5.83 -18.72 24.84
C PRO A 289 -6.33 -20.04 24.23
N TYR A 290 -5.70 -21.16 24.57
CA TYR A 290 -6.10 -22.46 24.03
C TYR A 290 -7.49 -22.91 24.50
N ASP A 291 -7.99 -22.37 25.61
CA ASP A 291 -9.33 -22.55 26.14
C ASP A 291 -10.29 -21.42 25.75
N CYS A 292 -9.92 -20.60 24.76
CA CYS A 292 -10.73 -19.46 24.33
C CYS A 292 -12.06 -19.91 23.71
N THR A 293 -13.16 -19.30 24.14
CA THR A 293 -14.51 -19.60 23.65
C THR A 293 -15.03 -18.54 22.69
N ASP A 294 -16.01 -18.91 21.85
CA ASP A 294 -16.75 -17.98 20.98
C ASP A 294 -17.30 -16.78 21.77
N ALA A 295 -17.86 -17.02 22.96
CA ALA A 295 -18.35 -15.96 23.84
C ALA A 295 -17.26 -14.95 24.23
N GLN A 296 -16.05 -15.41 24.53
CA GLN A 296 -14.93 -14.50 24.86
C GLN A 296 -14.50 -13.66 23.67
N ILE A 297 -14.52 -14.22 22.46
CA ILE A 297 -14.23 -13.47 21.22
C ILE A 297 -15.33 -12.42 20.98
N ARG A 298 -16.61 -12.77 21.14
CA ARG A 298 -17.72 -11.81 21.01
C ARG A 298 -17.62 -10.68 22.03
N THR A 299 -17.35 -10.99 23.30
CA THR A 299 -17.10 -9.97 24.34
C THR A 299 -15.87 -9.11 24.02
N PHE A 300 -14.80 -9.71 23.47
CA PHE A 300 -13.61 -8.96 23.08
C PHE A 300 -13.92 -7.92 22.00
N PHE A 301 -14.85 -8.19 21.07
CA PHE A 301 -15.23 -7.26 20.03
C PHE A 301 -16.42 -6.34 20.38
N GLU A 302 -17.15 -6.58 21.46
CA GLU A 302 -18.25 -5.71 21.89
C GLU A 302 -17.83 -4.21 21.99
N PRO A 303 -18.62 -3.25 21.48
CA PRO A 303 -19.99 -3.35 20.94
C PRO A 303 -20.09 -3.64 19.42
N LEU A 304 -19.01 -4.09 18.78
CA LEU A 304 -18.95 -4.27 17.32
C LEU A 304 -19.73 -5.51 16.85
N LYS A 305 -20.30 -5.46 15.65
CA LYS A 305 -21.13 -6.54 15.13
C LYS A 305 -20.30 -7.56 14.35
N LEU A 306 -20.18 -8.73 14.96
CA LEU A 306 -19.70 -9.94 14.28
C LEU A 306 -20.88 -10.70 13.69
N THR A 307 -20.65 -11.34 12.56
CA THR A 307 -21.55 -12.38 12.06
C THR A 307 -21.58 -13.58 13.03
N ASP A 308 -22.49 -14.53 12.80
CA ASP A 308 -22.56 -15.76 13.58
C ASP A 308 -21.34 -16.67 13.36
N LYS A 309 -20.53 -16.43 12.32
CA LYS A 309 -19.42 -17.29 11.92
C LYS A 309 -18.12 -16.89 12.62
N ILE A 310 -17.65 -17.76 13.52
CA ILE A 310 -16.29 -17.74 14.08
C ILE A 310 -15.63 -19.09 13.77
N LEU A 311 -14.46 -19.05 13.12
CA LEU A 311 -13.70 -20.24 12.73
C LEU A 311 -12.45 -20.36 13.60
N PHE A 312 -12.45 -21.30 14.54
CA PHE A 312 -11.26 -21.65 15.31
C PHE A 312 -10.35 -22.57 14.50
N ILE A 313 -9.07 -22.23 14.42
CA ILE A 313 -8.12 -23.06 13.70
C ILE A 313 -7.57 -24.12 14.64
N THR A 314 -7.91 -25.37 14.36
CA THR A 314 -7.42 -26.55 15.08
C THR A 314 -6.46 -27.34 14.21
N ARG A 315 -5.51 -28.03 14.83
CA ARG A 315 -4.67 -29.02 14.15
C ARG A 315 -5.50 -30.27 13.85
N THR A 316 -4.98 -31.16 13.02
CA THR A 316 -5.57 -32.50 12.76
C THR A 316 -5.86 -33.33 14.02
N ASP A 317 -5.17 -33.09 15.15
CA ASP A 317 -5.41 -33.75 16.44
C ASP A 317 -6.52 -33.08 17.28
N GLY A 318 -7.20 -32.07 16.73
CA GLY A 318 -8.23 -31.27 17.39
C GLY A 318 -7.68 -30.20 18.32
N ARG A 319 -6.35 -30.08 18.49
CA ARG A 319 -5.77 -29.07 19.39
C ARG A 319 -5.88 -27.67 18.77
N PRO A 320 -6.31 -26.67 19.55
CA PRO A 320 -6.36 -25.29 19.08
C PRO A 320 -4.96 -24.76 18.80
N THR A 321 -4.82 -24.04 17.70
CA THR A 321 -3.55 -23.42 17.30
C THR A 321 -3.29 -22.10 18.01
N GLY A 322 -4.34 -21.49 18.59
CA GLY A 322 -4.33 -20.12 19.09
C GLY A 322 -4.66 -19.08 18.00
N ASP A 323 -5.03 -19.52 16.80
CA ASP A 323 -5.52 -18.68 15.72
C ASP A 323 -7.02 -18.90 15.49
N ALA A 324 -7.73 -17.84 15.12
CA ALA A 324 -9.13 -17.91 14.68
C ALA A 324 -9.40 -16.86 13.60
N PHE A 325 -10.46 -17.06 12.82
CA PHE A 325 -11.00 -16.05 11.92
C PHE A 325 -12.40 -15.64 12.39
N VAL A 326 -12.64 -14.33 12.37
CA VAL A 326 -13.95 -13.74 12.64
C VAL A 326 -14.40 -12.94 11.42
N GLN A 327 -15.71 -12.80 11.26
CA GLN A 327 -16.31 -11.99 10.20
C GLN A 327 -17.13 -10.86 10.82
N PHE A 328 -16.87 -9.64 10.37
CA PHE A 328 -17.67 -8.47 10.69
C PHE A 328 -18.77 -8.27 9.66
N GLU A 329 -19.93 -7.75 10.12
CA GLU A 329 -21.05 -7.44 9.24
C GLU A 329 -20.77 -6.24 8.33
N THR A 330 -19.96 -5.28 8.81
CA THR A 330 -19.65 -4.03 8.11
C THR A 330 -18.14 -3.75 8.12
N GLU A 331 -17.69 -2.95 7.15
CA GLU A 331 -16.29 -2.54 7.10
C GLU A 331 -15.92 -1.59 8.24
N GLU A 332 -16.84 -0.73 8.66
CA GLU A 332 -16.65 0.20 9.77
C GLU A 332 -16.39 -0.56 11.07
N ASP A 333 -17.18 -1.60 11.37
CA ASP A 333 -16.99 -2.41 12.57
C ASP A 333 -15.68 -3.19 12.51
N ALA A 334 -15.27 -3.68 11.33
CA ALA A 334 -13.98 -4.34 11.16
C ALA A 334 -12.82 -3.37 11.42
N GLN A 335 -12.89 -2.14 10.92
CA GLN A 335 -11.88 -1.10 11.17
C GLN A 335 -11.77 -0.79 12.66
N GLN A 336 -12.90 -0.58 13.35
CA GLN A 336 -12.91 -0.39 14.81
C GLN A 336 -12.39 -1.63 15.55
N GLY A 337 -12.69 -2.82 15.06
CA GLY A 337 -12.23 -4.09 15.61
C GLY A 337 -10.71 -4.23 15.54
N LEU A 338 -10.11 -3.83 14.42
CA LEU A 338 -8.65 -3.82 14.23
C LEU A 338 -7.94 -2.86 15.19
N LEU A 339 -8.61 -1.80 15.68
CA LEU A 339 -8.06 -0.92 16.73
C LEU A 339 -7.89 -1.63 18.08
N LYS A 340 -8.53 -2.79 18.28
CA LYS A 340 -8.31 -3.64 19.46
C LYS A 340 -7.03 -4.49 19.38
N HIS A 341 -6.19 -4.31 18.35
CA HIS A 341 -4.92 -5.00 18.22
C HIS A 341 -4.05 -4.82 19.49
N ARG A 342 -3.47 -5.92 19.99
CA ARG A 342 -2.70 -6.04 21.26
C ARG A 342 -3.50 -5.88 22.55
N GLN A 343 -4.83 -5.78 22.50
CA GLN A 343 -5.65 -5.96 23.69
C GLN A 343 -5.63 -7.43 24.14
N VAL A 344 -6.10 -7.70 25.36
CA VAL A 344 -5.95 -9.01 26.01
C VAL A 344 -7.25 -9.81 26.04
N ILE A 345 -7.15 -11.11 25.82
CA ILE A 345 -8.15 -12.10 26.23
C ILE A 345 -7.49 -12.99 27.27
N GLY A 346 -8.01 -12.95 28.50
CA GLY A 346 -7.38 -13.60 29.65
C GLY A 346 -5.99 -13.02 29.91
N GLN A 347 -4.95 -13.84 29.70
CA GLN A 347 -3.54 -13.47 29.94
C GLN A 347 -2.72 -13.31 28.65
N ARG A 348 -3.36 -13.39 27.47
CA ARG A 348 -2.68 -13.31 26.17
C ARG A 348 -3.08 -12.02 25.48
N TYR A 349 -2.10 -11.30 24.94
CA TYR A 349 -2.37 -10.22 23.99
C TYR A 349 -2.76 -10.84 22.65
N ILE A 350 -3.75 -10.24 22.00
CA ILE A 350 -4.30 -10.73 20.75
C ILE A 350 -3.78 -9.87 19.60
N GLU A 351 -3.21 -10.51 18.61
CA GLU A 351 -2.82 -9.84 17.37
C GLU A 351 -3.96 -9.97 16.36
N LEU A 352 -4.40 -8.84 15.84
CA LEU A 352 -5.48 -8.74 14.85
C LEU A 352 -4.93 -8.30 13.50
N PHE A 353 -5.36 -8.95 12.43
CA PHE A 353 -4.98 -8.65 11.05
C PHE A 353 -6.21 -8.74 10.13
N LYS A 354 -6.42 -7.75 9.24
CA LYS A 354 -7.38 -7.89 8.13
C LYS A 354 -6.93 -9.04 7.24
N SER A 355 -7.82 -9.96 6.90
CA SER A 355 -7.49 -11.19 6.17
C SER A 355 -8.37 -11.38 4.94
N THR A 356 -7.93 -12.25 4.04
CA THR A 356 -8.64 -12.57 2.78
C THR A 356 -9.22 -13.98 2.83
N ALA A 357 -10.16 -14.27 1.93
CA ALA A 357 -10.71 -15.62 1.75
C ALA A 357 -9.60 -16.65 1.44
N ALA A 358 -8.64 -16.28 0.59
CA ALA A 358 -7.47 -17.10 0.29
C ALA A 358 -6.61 -17.37 1.54
N GLU A 359 -6.45 -16.39 2.45
CA GLU A 359 -5.73 -16.60 3.72
C GLU A 359 -6.42 -17.64 4.59
N VAL A 360 -7.76 -17.61 4.69
CA VAL A 360 -8.54 -18.62 5.44
C VAL A 360 -8.30 -20.01 4.85
N GLN A 361 -8.46 -20.16 3.53
CA GLN A 361 -8.24 -21.43 2.83
C GLN A 361 -6.82 -21.97 3.03
N GLN A 362 -5.81 -21.11 2.93
CA GLN A 362 -4.41 -21.48 3.14
C GLN A 362 -4.11 -21.96 4.57
N VAL A 363 -4.74 -21.35 5.58
CA VAL A 363 -4.53 -21.74 6.98
C VAL A 363 -5.24 -23.07 7.27
N VAL A 364 -6.49 -23.24 6.82
CA VAL A 364 -7.25 -24.48 6.98
C VAL A 364 -6.57 -25.65 6.26
N LYS A 365 -6.15 -25.48 5.00
CA LYS A 365 -5.43 -26.49 4.22
C LYS A 365 -4.15 -26.95 4.93
N ARG A 366 -3.38 -26.04 5.50
CA ARG A 366 -2.16 -26.38 6.28
C ARG A 366 -2.50 -27.21 7.51
N CYS A 367 -3.51 -26.81 8.27
CA CYS A 367 -3.91 -27.52 9.47
C CYS A 367 -4.35 -28.96 9.20
N ASN A 368 -4.90 -29.24 8.02
CA ASN A 368 -5.25 -30.59 7.58
C ASN A 368 -4.02 -31.44 7.17
N LEU A 369 -2.91 -30.82 6.78
CA LEU A 369 -1.72 -31.51 6.29
C LEU A 369 -0.69 -31.87 7.39
N ILE A 370 -0.78 -31.27 8.57
CA ILE A 370 0.25 -31.27 9.63
C ILE A 370 0.51 -32.65 10.32
N ASN A 371 -0.13 -33.74 9.91
CA ASN A 371 0.18 -35.11 10.39
C ASN A 371 0.85 -36.05 9.35
N SER A 372 1.26 -35.54 8.19
CA SER A 372 2.21 -36.27 7.35
C SER A 372 3.64 -36.04 7.86
N SER A 373 4.05 -36.90 8.79
CA SER A 373 5.46 -37.11 9.18
C SER A 373 6.36 -37.16 7.93
N PRO A 374 7.60 -36.60 7.95
CA PRO A 374 8.48 -36.61 6.80
C PRO A 374 9.03 -38.03 6.61
N ALA A 375 8.25 -38.91 5.99
CA ALA A 375 8.66 -40.27 5.70
C ALA A 375 7.81 -40.85 4.55
N VAL A 376 8.47 -41.02 3.40
CA VAL A 376 8.10 -41.92 2.29
C VAL A 376 7.10 -41.39 1.25
N ALA A 377 7.64 -40.73 0.22
CA ALA A 377 7.26 -40.90 -1.20
C ALA A 377 8.26 -40.12 -2.07
N ASN A 378 9.53 -40.55 -2.15
CA ASN A 378 10.05 -41.19 -3.37
C ASN A 378 9.02 -41.45 -4.47
N ALA A 379 8.79 -40.45 -5.33
CA ALA A 379 8.51 -40.63 -6.75
C ALA A 379 8.75 -39.30 -7.49
N VAL A 380 9.89 -39.21 -8.19
CA VAL A 380 10.14 -38.32 -9.35
C VAL A 380 10.09 -36.83 -9.00
N GLU A 381 11.17 -36.15 -8.61
CA GLU A 381 12.36 -35.81 -9.39
C GLU A 381 13.58 -35.70 -8.46
N ALA A 382 14.80 -35.87 -8.99
CA ALA A 382 16.03 -35.90 -8.20
C ALA A 382 16.14 -34.69 -7.26
N PRO A 383 16.57 -34.85 -5.99
CA PRO A 383 16.85 -33.72 -5.13
C PRO A 383 18.01 -32.97 -5.77
N GLU A 384 17.75 -31.79 -6.32
CA GLU A 384 18.82 -30.90 -6.74
C GLU A 384 19.69 -30.65 -5.51
N GLU A 385 20.92 -31.17 -5.57
CA GLU A 385 21.97 -30.92 -4.60
C GLU A 385 21.98 -29.44 -4.27
N LYS A 386 21.92 -29.09 -2.98
CA LYS A 386 21.87 -27.72 -2.45
C LYS A 386 22.87 -26.83 -3.20
N LYS A 387 22.40 -26.15 -4.24
CA LYS A 387 23.29 -25.39 -5.14
C LYS A 387 23.89 -24.24 -4.34
N LYS A 388 25.21 -24.23 -4.20
CA LYS A 388 25.96 -23.14 -3.57
C LYS A 388 26.29 -22.06 -4.60
N ASP A 389 25.27 -21.62 -5.35
CA ASP A 389 25.37 -20.65 -6.44
C ASP A 389 25.26 -19.19 -5.99
N CYS A 390 25.31 -18.92 -4.67
CA CYS A 390 25.25 -17.57 -4.11
C CYS A 390 26.57 -17.17 -3.44
N VAL A 391 26.82 -15.86 -3.41
CA VAL A 391 27.97 -15.24 -2.76
C VAL A 391 27.48 -14.19 -1.76
N ARG A 392 27.90 -14.27 -0.50
CA ARG A 392 27.66 -13.25 0.53
C ARG A 392 28.85 -12.32 0.64
N LEU A 393 28.61 -11.03 0.45
CA LEU A 393 29.54 -9.95 0.80
C LEU A 393 29.23 -9.43 2.20
N ARG A 394 30.26 -9.23 3.01
CA ARG A 394 30.18 -8.63 4.34
C ARG A 394 31.27 -7.56 4.51
N GLY A 395 30.95 -6.49 5.23
CA GLY A 395 31.88 -5.38 5.47
C GLY A 395 31.78 -4.24 4.46
N LEU A 396 30.73 -4.21 3.63
CA LEU A 396 30.48 -3.15 2.68
C LEU A 396 30.41 -1.78 3.39
N PRO A 397 30.99 -0.71 2.81
CA PRO A 397 30.73 0.65 3.25
C PRO A 397 29.22 0.94 3.27
N TYR A 398 28.73 1.70 4.25
CA TYR A 398 27.30 2.02 4.34
C TYR A 398 26.81 2.91 3.19
N GLU A 399 27.71 3.52 2.44
CA GLU A 399 27.41 4.28 1.22
C GLU A 399 27.49 3.42 -0.06
N ALA A 400 27.84 2.13 0.05
CA ALA A 400 28.00 1.27 -1.11
C ALA A 400 26.65 1.04 -1.82
N THR A 401 26.70 1.07 -3.14
CA THR A 401 25.56 0.83 -4.03
C THR A 401 25.82 -0.42 -4.86
N VAL A 402 24.79 -0.92 -5.57
CA VAL A 402 24.94 -2.05 -6.49
C VAL A 402 26.06 -1.80 -7.51
N GLN A 403 26.21 -0.57 -7.99
CA GLN A 403 27.28 -0.21 -8.93
C GLN A 403 28.68 -0.40 -8.34
N HIS A 404 28.86 -0.08 -7.05
CA HIS A 404 30.14 -0.31 -6.36
C HIS A 404 30.44 -1.80 -6.20
N ILE A 405 29.41 -2.63 -5.98
CA ILE A 405 29.54 -4.09 -5.92
C ILE A 405 29.95 -4.65 -7.28
N VAL A 406 29.26 -4.27 -8.35
CA VAL A 406 29.60 -4.68 -9.73
C VAL A 406 31.04 -4.31 -10.06
N THR A 407 31.47 -3.09 -9.70
CA THR A 407 32.86 -2.65 -9.88
C THR A 407 33.85 -3.48 -9.04
N PHE A 408 33.49 -3.82 -7.80
CA PHE A 408 34.32 -4.63 -6.90
C PHE A 408 34.46 -6.08 -7.37
N LEU A 409 33.41 -6.65 -7.96
CA LEU A 409 33.44 -7.98 -8.55
C LEU A 409 34.31 -8.04 -9.82
N GLY A 410 34.53 -6.92 -10.51
CA GLY A 410 35.33 -6.87 -11.73
C GLY A 410 34.81 -7.86 -12.78
N ASP A 411 35.69 -8.71 -13.30
CA ASP A 411 35.35 -9.70 -14.33
C ASP A 411 34.25 -10.68 -13.88
N PHE A 412 34.15 -10.96 -12.57
CA PHE A 412 33.12 -11.84 -12.02
C PHE A 412 31.70 -11.27 -12.14
N ALA A 413 31.55 -9.96 -12.36
CA ALA A 413 30.25 -9.32 -12.55
C ALA A 413 29.49 -9.89 -13.76
N THR A 414 30.20 -10.37 -14.79
CA THR A 414 29.62 -11.00 -15.99
C THR A 414 28.95 -12.35 -15.68
N MET A 415 29.31 -12.98 -14.56
CA MET A 415 28.77 -14.26 -14.10
C MET A 415 27.67 -14.10 -13.04
N VAL A 416 27.23 -12.87 -12.78
CA VAL A 416 26.08 -12.61 -11.91
C VAL A 416 24.80 -12.80 -12.72
N LYS A 417 23.81 -13.53 -12.19
CA LYS A 417 22.50 -13.63 -12.85
C LYS A 417 21.91 -12.23 -13.01
N PHE A 418 21.09 -12.04 -14.04
CA PHE A 418 20.39 -10.77 -14.23
C PHE A 418 19.65 -10.36 -12.95
N GLN A 419 19.92 -9.16 -12.43
CA GLN A 419 19.44 -8.66 -11.13
C GLN A 419 19.82 -9.49 -9.88
N GLY A 420 20.84 -10.34 -9.96
CA GLY A 420 21.24 -11.24 -8.88
C GLY A 420 21.88 -10.57 -7.66
N VAL A 421 22.06 -9.24 -7.62
CA VAL A 421 22.67 -8.52 -6.47
C VAL A 421 21.58 -7.99 -5.54
N HIS A 422 21.55 -8.47 -4.31
CA HIS A 422 20.59 -8.10 -3.26
C HIS A 422 21.29 -7.42 -2.08
N MET A 423 20.98 -6.16 -1.82
CA MET A 423 21.50 -5.41 -0.66
C MET A 423 20.69 -5.74 0.59
N VAL A 424 21.37 -5.92 1.74
CA VAL A 424 20.69 -6.17 3.01
C VAL A 424 20.56 -4.87 3.79
N TYR A 425 19.35 -4.51 4.21
CA TYR A 425 19.05 -3.33 5.02
C TYR A 425 18.65 -3.73 6.43
N ASN A 426 19.03 -2.93 7.42
CA ASN A 426 18.61 -3.10 8.80
C ASN A 426 17.14 -2.65 9.00
N ASN A 427 16.59 -2.86 10.19
CA ASN A 427 15.20 -2.51 10.53
C ASN A 427 14.89 -1.00 10.51
N GLN A 428 15.90 -0.15 10.38
CA GLN A 428 15.77 1.30 10.23
C GLN A 428 15.85 1.74 8.75
N GLY A 429 15.99 0.79 7.81
CA GLY A 429 16.14 1.09 6.37
C GLY A 429 17.56 1.49 5.95
N HIS A 430 18.55 1.42 6.85
CA HIS A 430 19.94 1.69 6.52
C HIS A 430 20.64 0.42 6.01
N PRO A 431 21.57 0.51 5.05
CA PRO A 431 22.32 -0.64 4.57
C PRO A 431 23.10 -1.28 5.73
N SER A 432 22.95 -2.59 5.90
CA SER A 432 23.55 -3.35 6.99
C SER A 432 25.07 -3.54 6.84
N GLY A 433 25.61 -3.29 5.65
CA GLY A 433 26.98 -3.64 5.28
C GLY A 433 27.13 -5.06 4.72
N GLU A 434 26.01 -5.74 4.44
CA GLU A 434 25.96 -7.05 3.80
C GLU A 434 25.22 -7.01 2.45
N ALA A 435 25.62 -7.86 1.51
CA ALA A 435 24.91 -8.10 0.26
C ALA A 435 25.01 -9.56 -0.15
N PHE A 436 24.03 -10.03 -0.92
CA PHE A 436 23.99 -11.38 -1.50
C PHE A 436 24.00 -11.29 -3.02
N ILE A 437 24.71 -12.20 -3.66
CA ILE A 437 24.90 -12.18 -5.11
C ILE A 437 24.61 -13.57 -5.65
N GLN A 438 23.59 -13.71 -6.47
CA GLN A 438 23.28 -14.93 -7.17
C GLN A 438 24.11 -15.02 -8.45
N MET A 439 24.94 -16.05 -8.54
CA MET A 439 25.79 -16.31 -9.68
C MET A 439 25.10 -17.24 -10.67
N ILE A 440 25.61 -17.33 -11.89
CA ILE A 440 25.06 -18.23 -12.92
C ILE A 440 25.16 -19.71 -12.55
N ASN A 441 26.15 -20.10 -11.74
CA ASN A 441 26.36 -21.46 -11.26
C ASN A 441 27.26 -21.50 -10.00
N GLU A 442 27.37 -22.67 -9.38
CA GLU A 442 28.19 -22.89 -8.18
C GLU A 442 29.69 -22.63 -8.41
N GLN A 443 30.22 -23.00 -9.58
CA GLN A 443 31.63 -22.79 -9.92
C GLN A 443 31.97 -21.29 -9.96
N ALA A 444 31.08 -20.47 -10.52
CA ALA A 444 31.21 -19.03 -10.57
C ALA A 444 31.14 -18.41 -9.15
N ALA A 445 30.26 -18.92 -8.29
CA ALA A 445 30.18 -18.49 -6.90
C ALA A 445 31.45 -18.82 -6.11
N SER A 446 31.99 -20.03 -6.27
CA SER A 446 33.25 -20.44 -5.65
C SER A 446 34.44 -19.61 -6.15
N ALA A 447 34.54 -19.42 -7.48
CA ALA A 447 35.61 -18.63 -8.09
C ALA A 447 35.54 -17.15 -7.70
N CYS A 448 34.34 -16.56 -7.66
CA CYS A 448 34.12 -15.21 -7.18
C CYS A 448 34.51 -15.08 -5.70
N ALA A 449 34.01 -15.99 -4.85
CA ALA A 449 34.36 -15.99 -3.44
C ALA A 449 35.87 -16.08 -3.22
N ALA A 450 36.58 -16.99 -3.89
CA ALA A 450 38.03 -17.09 -3.76
C ALA A 450 38.79 -15.91 -4.37
N GLY A 451 38.30 -15.34 -5.48
CA GLY A 451 39.00 -14.30 -6.25
C GLY A 451 38.91 -12.90 -5.66
N VAL A 452 37.81 -12.58 -4.97
CA VAL A 452 37.58 -11.24 -4.39
C VAL A 452 37.55 -11.19 -2.87
N HIS A 453 37.69 -12.32 -2.17
CA HIS A 453 37.73 -12.35 -0.71
C HIS A 453 38.90 -11.52 -0.15
N ASN A 454 38.61 -10.68 0.86
CA ASN A 454 39.52 -9.74 1.50
C ASN A 454 40.10 -8.64 0.60
N ASN A 455 39.56 -8.46 -0.61
CA ASN A 455 39.87 -7.29 -1.41
C ASN A 455 39.21 -6.04 -0.81
N PHE A 456 39.76 -4.87 -1.13
CA PHE A 456 39.24 -3.61 -0.63
C PHE A 456 38.23 -3.00 -1.59
N MET A 457 37.09 -2.58 -1.06
CA MET A 457 36.15 -1.70 -1.76
C MET A 457 36.37 -0.26 -1.29
N SER A 458 36.52 0.65 -2.24
CA SER A 458 36.69 2.09 -2.01
C SER A 458 35.43 2.82 -2.47
N VAL A 459 34.74 3.48 -1.53
CA VAL A 459 33.59 4.35 -1.80
C VAL A 459 33.91 5.74 -1.27
N GLY A 460 34.16 6.67 -2.18
CA GLY A 460 34.65 8.01 -1.86
C GLY A 460 35.99 7.95 -1.08
N LYS A 461 36.00 8.51 0.14
CA LYS A 461 37.18 8.49 1.03
C LYS A 461 37.26 7.24 1.92
N LYS A 462 36.23 6.40 1.94
CA LYS A 462 36.17 5.22 2.82
C LYS A 462 36.68 4.00 2.07
N LYS A 463 37.57 3.25 2.71
CA LYS A 463 38.13 1.99 2.21
C LYS A 463 37.91 0.91 3.25
N ARG A 464 37.26 -0.20 2.89
CA ARG A 464 37.04 -1.37 3.76
C ARG A 464 37.42 -2.64 3.04
N TYR A 465 37.98 -3.61 3.76
CA TYR A 465 38.15 -4.97 3.24
C TYR A 465 36.79 -5.65 3.25
N ILE A 466 36.47 -6.41 2.20
CA ILE A 466 35.19 -7.08 2.05
C ILE A 466 35.42 -8.58 2.22
N GLU A 467 34.70 -9.19 3.14
CA GLU A 467 34.69 -10.63 3.31
C GLU A 467 33.66 -11.23 2.34
N VAL A 468 34.11 -12.18 1.54
CA VAL A 468 33.30 -12.82 0.51
C VAL A 468 33.18 -14.31 0.81
N PHE A 469 31.97 -14.83 0.94
CA PHE A 469 31.71 -16.23 1.29
C PHE A 469 30.80 -16.87 0.25
N GLN A 470 31.14 -18.09 -0.19
CA GLN A 470 30.20 -18.90 -0.97
C GLN A 470 29.09 -19.41 -0.04
N ALA A 471 27.84 -19.32 -0.47
CA ALA A 471 26.66 -19.73 0.29
C ALA A 471 25.62 -20.38 -0.64
N SER A 472 24.68 -21.14 -0.08
CA SER A 472 23.46 -21.54 -0.81
C SER A 472 22.35 -20.54 -0.55
N ALA A 473 21.39 -20.41 -1.47
CA ALA A 473 20.23 -19.53 -1.30
C ALA A 473 19.44 -19.81 0.01
N GLU A 474 19.48 -21.04 0.52
CA GLU A 474 18.83 -21.46 1.77
C GLU A 474 19.67 -21.18 3.04
N GLU A 475 21.01 -21.25 2.96
CA GLU A 475 21.90 -20.84 4.05
C GLU A 475 21.85 -19.32 4.29
N LEU A 476 21.39 -18.57 3.27
CA LEU A 476 21.05 -17.17 3.41
C LEU A 476 19.75 -17.07 4.20
N ASN A 477 19.92 -16.98 5.52
CA ASN A 477 18.85 -16.91 6.50
C ASN A 477 17.95 -15.67 6.29
N LEU A 478 17.08 -15.73 5.28
CA LEU A 478 15.92 -14.85 5.08
C LEU A 478 14.94 -14.96 6.27
N HIS A 479 15.24 -15.84 7.24
CA HIS A 479 14.61 -16.03 8.54
C HIS A 479 15.50 -15.51 9.69
N HIS A 480 15.76 -14.19 9.84
CA HIS A 480 16.16 -13.63 11.16
C HIS A 480 16.16 -12.08 11.35
N LEU A 481 15.39 -11.29 10.58
CA LEU A 481 15.33 -9.83 10.81
C LEU A 481 14.16 -9.29 11.64
N VAL A 482 13.19 -10.11 12.05
CA VAL A 482 12.42 -9.83 13.28
C VAL A 482 12.01 -11.15 13.91
N GLY A 483 12.27 -11.27 15.21
CA GLY A 483 11.72 -12.37 15.98
C GLY A 483 12.69 -13.07 16.91
N GLN A 484 13.66 -12.38 17.52
CA GLN A 484 14.12 -12.70 18.87
C GLN A 484 14.64 -11.44 19.56
N GLN A 485 13.82 -10.80 20.38
CA GLN A 485 14.33 -10.27 21.64
C GLN A 485 13.46 -10.81 22.76
N HIS A 486 14.02 -11.82 23.42
CA HIS A 486 13.70 -12.18 24.78
C HIS A 486 13.87 -10.96 25.69
N GLN A 487 12.99 -10.94 26.69
CA GLN A 487 12.88 -9.99 27.79
C GLN A 487 14.23 -9.59 28.40
N VAL A 488 14.48 -8.29 28.51
CA VAL A 488 15.37 -7.70 29.53
C VAL A 488 14.68 -6.42 30.04
N PRO A 489 14.46 -6.25 31.36
CA PRO A 489 13.78 -5.08 31.91
C PRO A 489 14.70 -3.83 31.90
N PRO A 490 14.15 -2.60 31.87
CA PRO A 490 14.95 -1.38 31.76
C PRO A 490 15.56 -0.97 33.11
N PRO A 491 16.79 -0.41 33.15
CA PRO A 491 17.29 0.29 34.33
C PRO A 491 16.84 1.77 34.33
N ALA A 492 16.63 2.32 35.53
CA ALA A 492 16.13 3.67 35.80
C ALA A 492 17.12 4.80 35.43
N PRO A 493 16.66 6.01 35.06
CA PRO A 493 17.53 7.15 34.73
C PRO A 493 17.78 8.07 35.94
N LEU A 494 19.04 8.43 36.20
CA LEU A 494 19.44 9.59 37.00
C LEU A 494 19.87 10.71 36.05
N GLY A 495 19.25 11.89 36.23
CA GLY A 495 19.27 12.99 35.27
C GLY A 495 20.42 13.99 35.38
N PHE A 496 20.36 15.02 34.54
CA PHE A 496 20.87 16.35 34.84
C PHE A 496 20.16 17.41 33.99
N MET A 497 19.77 18.51 34.63
CA MET A 497 18.98 19.64 34.09
C MET A 497 19.81 20.63 33.27
N GLY A 498 19.15 21.31 32.32
CA GLY A 498 19.59 22.58 31.72
C GLY A 498 18.45 23.24 30.92
N GLN A 499 17.87 24.31 31.48
CA GLN A 499 16.75 25.11 30.95
C GLN A 499 17.19 26.13 29.88
N LEU A 500 16.27 26.57 28.99
CA LEU A 500 16.16 27.92 28.37
C LEU A 500 14.70 28.10 27.79
N PRO A 501 14.17 29.33 27.58
CA PRO A 501 12.80 29.76 27.96
C PRO A 501 11.86 30.12 26.77
N PRO A 502 10.56 30.44 27.01
CA PRO A 502 9.51 30.49 25.97
C PRO A 502 9.19 31.90 25.42
N GLN A 503 8.60 31.97 24.22
CA GLN A 503 8.03 33.19 23.62
C GLN A 503 6.49 33.09 23.43
N ALA A 504 5.85 34.27 23.48
CA ALA A 504 4.44 34.56 23.79
C ALA A 504 3.44 34.55 22.60
N PRO A 505 2.10 34.57 22.83
CA PRO A 505 1.07 34.34 21.81
C PRO A 505 0.37 35.61 21.27
N GLN A 506 -0.31 35.51 20.12
CA GLN A 506 -1.19 36.52 19.49
C GLN A 506 -2.53 35.88 19.02
N PRO A 507 -3.62 36.64 18.84
CA PRO A 507 -4.97 36.28 19.29
C PRO A 507 -5.90 35.60 18.25
N GLN A 508 -6.82 34.78 18.77
CA GLN A 508 -7.87 34.03 18.06
C GLN A 508 -9.06 34.91 17.59
N GLN A 509 -9.57 34.64 16.39
CA GLN A 509 -10.93 34.99 15.97
C GLN A 509 -11.81 33.73 15.90
N PHE A 510 -12.93 33.78 16.61
CA PHE A 510 -13.91 32.72 16.82
C PHE A 510 -14.81 32.50 15.59
N TRP A 511 -14.96 31.25 15.14
CA TRP A 511 -16.16 30.79 14.42
C TRP A 511 -16.56 29.39 14.91
N SER A 512 -17.84 29.24 15.19
CA SER A 512 -18.50 28.16 15.93
C SER A 512 -18.52 26.81 15.18
N SER A 513 -17.95 25.77 15.80
CA SER A 513 -17.96 24.37 15.32
C SER A 513 -19.17 23.59 15.84
N TYR A 514 -19.70 22.70 15.00
CA TYR A 514 -20.72 21.71 15.32
C TYR A 514 -20.26 20.76 16.44
N PRO A 515 -21.16 20.27 17.31
CA PRO A 515 -20.79 19.44 18.46
C PRO A 515 -20.50 18.00 18.02
N SER A 516 -19.29 17.52 18.32
CA SER A 516 -18.93 16.10 18.27
C SER A 516 -19.63 15.30 19.39
N PRO A 517 -19.85 13.97 19.24
CA PRO A 517 -20.53 13.15 20.24
C PRO A 517 -19.73 13.02 21.55
N PRO A 518 -20.39 12.67 22.68
CA PRO A 518 -19.78 12.68 24.01
C PRO A 518 -18.71 11.59 24.17
N ILE A 519 -17.55 11.99 24.71
CA ILE A 519 -16.40 11.13 25.04
C ILE A 519 -16.69 10.37 26.34
N SER A 520 -16.38 9.06 26.37
CA SER A 520 -16.43 8.23 27.59
C SER A 520 -15.35 8.64 28.61
N PRO A 521 -15.57 8.50 29.93
CA PRO A 521 -14.64 9.01 30.95
C PRO A 521 -13.27 8.28 30.88
N ILE A 522 -12.19 9.06 30.85
CA ILE A 522 -10.79 8.60 30.66
C ILE A 522 -10.05 8.50 32.00
N VAL A 523 -9.27 7.43 32.19
CA VAL A 523 -8.44 7.16 33.38
C VAL A 523 -7.14 8.02 33.33
N PRO A 524 -6.61 8.52 34.47
CA PRO A 524 -5.37 9.29 34.47
C PRO A 524 -4.20 8.53 33.82
N GLY A 525 -3.54 9.15 32.83
CA GLY A 525 -2.44 8.55 32.07
C GLY A 525 -2.82 7.83 30.77
N GLN A 526 -4.11 7.73 30.44
CA GLN A 526 -4.53 7.26 29.12
C GLN A 526 -4.20 8.28 28.02
N VAL A 527 -3.72 7.75 26.92
CA VAL A 527 -3.64 8.44 25.63
C VAL A 527 -4.92 8.15 24.87
N THR A 528 -5.60 9.19 24.40
CA THR A 528 -6.85 9.06 23.64
C THR A 528 -6.62 9.60 22.24
N GLN A 529 -7.10 8.90 21.21
CA GLN A 529 -7.07 9.40 19.85
C GLN A 529 -8.42 10.00 19.47
N LEU A 530 -8.40 11.18 18.86
CA LEU A 530 -9.58 11.87 18.35
C LEU A 530 -9.40 12.07 16.85
N ILE A 531 -10.34 11.57 16.04
CA ILE A 531 -10.36 11.86 14.59
C ILE A 531 -11.20 13.11 14.37
N ILE A 532 -10.64 14.07 13.63
CA ILE A 532 -11.27 15.32 13.25
C ILE A 532 -11.46 15.30 11.75
N TYR A 533 -12.70 15.48 11.30
CA TYR A 533 -13.06 15.70 9.90
C TYR A 533 -13.43 17.17 9.68
N GLY A 534 -13.53 17.59 8.42
CA GLY A 534 -14.03 18.95 8.13
C GLY A 534 -12.97 20.04 8.30
N ILE A 535 -11.67 19.69 8.35
CA ILE A 535 -10.61 20.69 8.59
C ILE A 535 -10.55 21.62 7.37
N HIS A 536 -10.65 22.93 7.59
CA HIS A 536 -10.55 23.93 6.53
C HIS A 536 -9.07 24.20 6.18
N MET A 537 -8.80 24.66 4.96
CA MET A 537 -7.42 24.95 4.49
C MET A 537 -6.67 25.97 5.33
N SER A 538 -7.38 26.82 6.08
CA SER A 538 -6.80 27.80 7.00
C SER A 538 -6.45 27.24 8.39
N ILE A 539 -6.69 25.96 8.65
CA ILE A 539 -6.48 25.32 9.96
C ILE A 539 -5.29 24.36 9.83
N GLY A 540 -4.18 24.71 10.47
CA GLY A 540 -2.98 23.88 10.54
C GLY A 540 -2.83 23.18 11.89
N VAL A 541 -1.67 22.56 12.07
CA VAL A 541 -1.27 21.93 13.34
C VAL A 541 -1.37 22.90 14.54
N PRO A 542 -0.90 24.17 14.47
CA PRO A 542 -0.98 25.10 15.59
C PRO A 542 -2.42 25.37 16.05
N GLU A 543 -3.34 25.55 15.10
CA GLU A 543 -4.76 25.80 15.37
C GLU A 543 -5.43 24.58 16.00
N LEU A 544 -5.11 23.37 15.51
CA LEU A 544 -5.60 22.12 16.11
C LEU A 544 -5.05 21.92 17.53
N VAL A 545 -3.76 22.14 17.76
CA VAL A 545 -3.18 22.05 19.11
C VAL A 545 -3.85 23.06 20.05
N ALA A 546 -4.07 24.30 19.60
CA ALA A 546 -4.69 25.34 20.40
C ALA A 546 -6.17 25.05 20.72
N ASN A 547 -6.94 24.55 19.75
CA ASN A 547 -8.38 24.28 19.93
C ASN A 547 -8.67 23.03 20.76
N PHE A 548 -7.77 22.04 20.76
CA PHE A 548 -7.98 20.77 21.46
C PHE A 548 -7.16 20.61 22.75
N THR A 549 -6.32 21.60 23.09
CA THR A 549 -5.69 21.67 24.42
C THR A 549 -6.67 22.27 25.42
N THR A 550 -7.01 21.52 26.47
CA THR A 550 -7.92 21.93 27.55
C THR A 550 -7.19 21.89 28.90
N PRO A 551 -7.76 22.43 29.99
CA PRO A 551 -7.19 22.27 31.34
C PRO A 551 -6.96 20.79 31.72
N GLU A 552 -7.77 19.88 31.20
CA GLU A 552 -7.72 18.44 31.49
C GLU A 552 -6.88 17.64 30.47
N HIS A 553 -6.64 18.15 29.25
CA HIS A 553 -5.97 17.40 28.19
C HIS A 553 -4.96 18.24 27.41
N THR A 554 -3.83 17.65 27.05
CA THR A 554 -2.88 18.21 26.08
C THR A 554 -2.90 17.43 24.79
N VAL A 555 -2.81 18.13 23.67
CA VAL A 555 -2.50 17.51 22.38
C VAL A 555 -1.00 17.17 22.37
N ASP A 556 -0.69 15.87 22.35
CA ASP A 556 0.67 15.35 22.20
C ASP A 556 1.12 15.30 20.74
N ASN A 557 0.19 14.95 19.85
CA ASN A 557 0.49 14.76 18.44
C ASN A 557 -0.73 15.08 17.58
N VAL A 558 -0.47 15.56 16.36
CA VAL A 558 -1.46 15.80 15.30
C VAL A 558 -0.95 15.10 14.05
N LEU A 559 -1.71 14.13 13.55
CA LEU A 559 -1.41 13.44 12.31
C LEU A 559 -2.52 13.72 11.31
N PHE A 560 -2.26 14.53 10.28
CA PHE A 560 -3.19 14.65 9.17
C PHE A 560 -3.26 13.33 8.39
N THR A 561 -4.42 12.70 8.34
CA THR A 561 -4.72 11.55 7.46
C THR A 561 -5.17 12.02 6.08
N ARG A 562 -5.60 13.28 5.96
CA ARG A 562 -5.85 13.96 4.68
C ARG A 562 -5.66 15.46 4.85
N TRP A 563 -4.82 16.08 4.03
CA TRP A 563 -4.69 17.54 4.05
C TRP A 563 -5.92 18.21 3.44
N PRO A 564 -6.37 19.36 4.01
CA PRO A 564 -7.47 20.12 3.43
C PRO A 564 -7.07 20.72 2.08
N THR A 565 -7.97 20.61 1.10
CA THR A 565 -7.86 21.22 -0.22
C THR A 565 -9.08 22.09 -0.51
N HIS A 566 -9.09 22.78 -1.65
CA HIS A 566 -10.27 23.56 -2.08
C HIS A 566 -11.47 22.67 -2.43
N LEU A 567 -11.24 21.37 -2.65
CA LEU A 567 -12.25 20.39 -3.12
C LEU A 567 -12.66 19.39 -2.02
N CYS A 568 -11.81 19.17 -1.01
CA CYS A 568 -12.10 18.24 0.07
C CYS A 568 -11.62 18.78 1.44
N PRO A 569 -12.44 18.66 2.49
CA PRO A 569 -12.01 19.03 3.83
C PRO A 569 -10.96 18.04 4.36
N GLY A 570 -10.03 18.57 5.15
CA GLY A 570 -8.97 17.78 5.76
C GLY A 570 -9.47 16.87 6.87
N GLU A 571 -8.62 15.92 7.24
CA GLU A 571 -8.82 14.96 8.30
C GLU A 571 -7.53 14.80 9.11
N ALA A 572 -7.64 14.76 10.44
CA ALA A 572 -6.49 14.56 11.31
C ALA A 572 -6.83 13.72 12.54
N ILE A 573 -5.88 12.91 12.98
CA ILE A 573 -5.90 12.17 14.23
C ILE A 573 -5.10 12.97 15.27
N LEU A 574 -5.76 13.42 16.32
CA LEU A 574 -5.15 14.05 17.48
C LEU A 574 -4.90 13.01 18.55
N THR A 575 -3.69 12.99 19.07
CA THR A 575 -3.33 12.20 20.25
C THR A 575 -3.40 13.10 21.48
N LEU A 576 -4.34 12.84 22.37
CA LEU A 576 -4.60 13.59 23.59
C LEU A 576 -4.03 12.85 24.79
N ARG A 577 -3.35 13.57 25.69
CA ARG A 577 -2.89 13.06 26.98
C ARG A 577 -3.59 13.81 28.10
N ASN A 578 -4.14 13.06 29.05
CA ASN A 578 -4.76 13.65 30.25
C ASN A 578 -3.69 14.33 31.14
N ARG A 579 -3.90 15.61 31.47
CA ARG A 579 -3.18 16.33 32.52
C ARG A 579 -3.80 15.95 33.86
N GLY A 580 -3.40 14.81 34.41
CA GLY A 580 -3.89 14.36 35.72
C GLY A 580 -3.80 15.48 36.76
N ALA A 581 -4.92 15.75 37.44
CA ALA A 581 -4.93 16.66 38.58
C ALA A 581 -3.90 16.18 39.63
N PRO A 582 -3.14 17.08 40.27
CA PRO A 582 -2.27 16.67 41.36
C PRO A 582 -3.14 16.03 42.44
N PRO A 583 -2.75 14.88 43.01
CA PRO A 583 -3.48 14.32 44.15
C PRO A 583 -3.50 15.36 45.27
N PRO A 584 -4.59 15.46 46.05
CA PRO A 584 -4.62 16.35 47.19
C PRO A 584 -3.45 15.99 48.12
N GLN A 585 -2.62 16.97 48.47
CA GLN A 585 -1.53 16.81 49.43
C GLN A 585 -2.13 16.40 50.77
N THR A 586 -2.22 15.09 51.04
CA THR A 586 -2.49 14.58 52.37
C THR A 586 -1.17 14.55 53.12
N SER A 587 -1.07 15.44 54.10
CA SER A 587 0.03 15.54 55.05
C SER A 587 0.26 14.19 55.75
N PRO A 588 1.53 13.84 56.06
CA PRO A 588 1.87 12.56 56.68
C PRO A 588 1.50 12.60 58.17
N LEU A 589 0.21 12.40 58.50
CA LEU A 589 -0.27 12.37 59.89
C LEU A 589 -1.59 11.59 60.08
N SER A 590 -1.81 10.52 59.32
CA SER A 590 -2.92 9.58 59.57
C SER A 590 -2.52 8.12 59.36
N GLN A 591 -1.37 7.73 59.92
CA GLN A 591 -1.17 6.35 60.36
C GLN A 591 -1.71 6.22 61.79
N ILE A 592 -2.28 5.06 62.11
CA ILE A 592 -2.80 4.61 63.43
C ILE A 592 -4.32 4.78 63.60
N SER A 593 -5.09 3.82 63.06
CA SER A 593 -5.92 2.93 63.90
C SER A 593 -6.86 2.04 63.09
N GLN A 594 -6.69 0.74 63.35
CA GLN A 594 -7.75 -0.26 63.53
C GLN A 594 -8.31 -0.99 62.31
N LEU A 595 -7.71 -2.17 62.11
CA LEU A 595 -8.30 -3.44 61.67
C LEU A 595 -9.70 -3.68 62.27
N SER A 596 -10.69 -4.06 61.46
CA SER A 596 -11.31 -5.40 61.48
C SER A 596 -12.69 -5.48 60.77
N ALA A 597 -12.71 -6.27 59.69
CA ALA A 597 -13.75 -7.23 59.25
C ALA A 597 -15.13 -6.77 58.66
N PRO A 598 -15.77 -7.63 57.81
CA PRO A 598 -16.64 -7.21 56.69
C PRO A 598 -18.08 -7.79 56.73
N ASN A 599 -18.82 -7.53 55.63
CA ASN A 599 -20.12 -8.08 55.17
C ASN A 599 -21.39 -7.43 55.73
N PHE A 600 -22.24 -6.87 54.85
CA PHE A 600 -23.52 -7.48 54.44
C PHE A 600 -24.23 -6.64 53.35
N ALA A 601 -24.93 -7.36 52.46
CA ALA A 601 -25.66 -6.87 51.30
C ALA A 601 -27.00 -6.19 51.62
N ALA A 602 -27.51 -5.40 50.65
CA ALA A 602 -28.87 -5.47 50.06
C ALA A 602 -29.50 -4.10 49.76
N TYR A 603 -29.84 -3.92 48.47
CA TYR A 603 -31.03 -3.29 47.88
C TYR A 603 -31.74 -2.12 48.57
N SER A 604 -31.89 -0.99 47.86
CA SER A 604 -33.21 -0.38 47.58
C SER A 604 -33.15 0.84 46.64
N HIS A 605 -34.19 0.92 45.80
CA HIS A 605 -34.54 1.91 44.79
C HIS A 605 -34.74 3.34 45.33
N HIS A 606 -34.45 4.38 44.53
CA HIS A 606 -35.46 5.19 43.79
C HIS A 606 -34.80 6.33 42.95
N PRO A 607 -35.52 6.86 41.92
CA PRO A 607 -34.97 7.59 40.76
C PRO A 607 -35.19 9.10 40.84
N GLN A 608 -34.56 9.87 39.94
CA GLN A 608 -35.09 11.06 39.24
C GLN A 608 -33.97 11.96 38.70
N ASN A 609 -33.85 12.06 37.37
CA ASN A 609 -33.96 13.30 36.58
C ASN A 609 -33.25 13.17 35.22
N PHE A 610 -34.04 13.18 34.14
CA PHE A 610 -33.60 13.59 32.80
C PHE A 610 -33.84 15.09 32.65
N PRO A 611 -33.04 15.78 31.81
CA PRO A 611 -33.68 16.33 30.62
C PRO A 611 -32.86 16.21 29.31
N LEU A 612 -33.59 15.76 28.28
CA LEU A 612 -33.65 16.28 26.90
C LEU A 612 -32.46 16.10 25.92
N GLN A 613 -32.66 15.17 24.98
CA GLN A 613 -32.02 15.11 23.65
C GLN A 613 -32.58 16.19 22.70
N PRO A 614 -31.85 16.48 21.60
CA PRO A 614 -32.46 16.68 20.29
C PRO A 614 -32.06 15.58 19.29
N ILE A 615 -33.07 15.13 18.55
CA ILE A 615 -33.06 14.26 17.37
C ILE A 615 -32.82 15.13 16.12
N LEU A 616 -32.06 14.61 15.15
CA LEU A 616 -32.16 14.89 13.69
C LEU A 616 -31.56 13.65 12.99
N MET A 617 -32.31 12.70 12.44
CA MET A 617 -33.07 12.62 11.18
C MET A 617 -32.29 13.00 9.91
N GLU A 618 -32.09 11.94 9.09
CA GLU A 618 -31.39 11.74 7.81
C GLU A 618 -29.88 11.94 7.75
#